data_AF-A0A150VG47-F1
#
_entry.id   AF-A0A150VG47-F1
#
_cell.length_a   1.000
_cell.length_b   1.000
_cell.length_c   1.000
_cell.angle_alpha   90.00
_cell.angle_beta   90.00
_cell.angle_gamma   90.00
#
_symmetry.space_group_name_H-M   'P 1'
#
loop_
_entity.id
_entity.type
_entity.pdbx_description
1 polymer ?
#
loop_
_entity_poly.entity_id
_entity_poly.type
_entity_poly.pdbx_seq_one_letter_code
_entity_poly.pdbx_strand_id
1 'polypeptide(L)'
;MKAAYSVPAPRLYPARYFDASPTWNQWNRLTAADVHALRKEAGFEGQNVYFHLNHPIRFVRLVGVVVDIDQVANGKYTLVTVDDGSSQCIITKIVRRELAKGDNADYPSNTTIDNLDVHVVMGIPIIFVGSQRVDVGSLIKVKGTISTFRGLRQLELKRIFTMEDTNAEVQAWAEIAAYKRDVLSSPWSLSAAEIDAMDQKLRREERREQSRAKKKRDYNAKHEQKRRRHLEKYEAKRLAEEKKFNAGALEGSNNILAPWN
;
A
#
# COMPACT_ATOMS: atom_id res chain seq x y z
N MET A 1 51.11 -13.94 -1.01
CA MET A 1 49.79 -13.40 -0.65
C MET A 1 48.91 -13.40 -1.89
N LYS A 2 47.91 -14.28 -1.98
CA LYS A 2 46.93 -14.27 -3.08
C LYS A 2 45.98 -13.10 -2.86
N ALA A 3 45.88 -12.19 -3.82
CA ALA A 3 44.87 -11.14 -3.83
C ALA A 3 43.49 -11.79 -3.71
N ALA A 4 42.72 -11.42 -2.69
CA ALA A 4 41.34 -11.82 -2.58
C ALA A 4 40.61 -11.27 -3.81
N TYR A 5 40.14 -12.15 -4.69
CA TYR A 5 39.25 -11.79 -5.78
C TYR A 5 37.99 -11.17 -5.16
N SER A 6 37.88 -9.84 -5.24
CA SER A 6 36.64 -9.13 -4.93
C SER A 6 35.61 -9.58 -5.95
N VAL A 7 34.61 -10.35 -5.50
CA VAL A 7 33.43 -10.64 -6.32
C VAL A 7 32.75 -9.29 -6.56
N PRO A 8 32.55 -8.86 -7.82
CA PRO A 8 31.92 -7.59 -8.10
C PRO A 8 30.51 -7.57 -7.52
N ALA A 9 30.12 -6.42 -6.96
CA ALA A 9 28.80 -6.24 -6.38
C ALA A 9 27.72 -6.59 -7.42
N PRO A 10 26.65 -7.33 -7.03
CA PRO A 10 25.56 -7.66 -7.94
C PRO A 10 24.94 -6.42 -8.60
N ARG A 11 24.66 -6.51 -9.90
CA ARG A 11 24.00 -5.43 -10.65
C ARG A 11 22.60 -5.17 -10.10
N LEU A 12 22.31 -3.90 -9.80
CA LEU A 12 20.95 -3.44 -9.51
C LEU A 12 20.18 -3.19 -10.82
N TYR A 13 18.95 -3.66 -10.88
CA TYR A 13 18.06 -3.42 -12.02
C TYR A 13 17.18 -2.20 -11.76
N PRO A 14 16.87 -1.39 -12.80
CA PRO A 14 15.86 -0.35 -12.70
C PRO A 14 14.48 -0.87 -12.26
N ALA A 15 13.71 -0.03 -11.57
CA ALA A 15 12.40 -0.40 -11.01
C ALA A 15 11.41 -0.99 -12.02
N ARG A 16 11.50 -0.59 -13.31
CA ARG A 16 10.67 -1.13 -14.39
C ARG A 16 10.81 -2.65 -14.61
N TYR A 17 11.86 -3.26 -14.08
CA TYR A 17 12.10 -4.70 -14.18
C TYR A 17 11.73 -5.47 -12.90
N PHE A 18 11.35 -4.80 -11.82
CA PHE A 18 11.13 -5.46 -10.53
C PHE A 18 10.02 -6.51 -10.56
N ASP A 19 9.02 -6.38 -11.44
CA ASP A 19 7.98 -7.39 -11.60
C ASP A 19 8.51 -8.77 -12.05
N ALA A 20 9.72 -8.84 -12.62
CA ALA A 20 10.38 -10.10 -12.94
C ALA A 20 11.22 -10.66 -11.79
N SER A 21 11.41 -9.91 -10.70
CA SER A 21 12.13 -10.40 -9.52
C SER A 21 11.26 -11.39 -8.73
N PRO A 22 11.83 -12.50 -8.25
CA PRO A 22 11.11 -13.46 -7.41
C PRO A 22 10.71 -12.89 -6.04
N THR A 23 11.21 -11.71 -5.64
CA THR A 23 10.95 -11.11 -4.32
C THR A 23 9.98 -9.92 -4.36
N TRP A 24 9.72 -9.32 -5.51
CA TRP A 24 9.05 -8.01 -5.58
C TRP A 24 7.58 -8.03 -5.17
N ASN A 25 6.82 -8.99 -5.70
CA ASN A 25 5.38 -9.14 -5.46
C ASN A 25 5.08 -10.35 -4.57
N GLN A 26 6.01 -10.68 -3.67
CA GLN A 26 5.90 -11.82 -2.77
C GLN A 26 5.94 -11.39 -1.31
N TRP A 27 5.27 -12.17 -0.46
CA TRP A 27 5.45 -12.08 0.99
C TRP A 27 6.78 -12.77 1.36
N ASN A 28 7.88 -12.04 1.23
CA ASN A 28 9.23 -12.57 1.44
C ASN A 28 9.36 -13.13 2.86
N ARG A 29 9.76 -14.39 2.96
CA ARG A 29 9.89 -15.11 4.24
C ARG A 29 11.24 -14.72 4.83
N LEU A 30 11.22 -13.81 5.78
CA LEU A 30 12.41 -13.22 6.38
C LEU A 30 12.31 -13.30 7.90
N THR A 31 13.46 -13.39 8.55
CA THR A 31 13.56 -13.21 9.99
C THR A 31 13.60 -11.72 10.35
N ALA A 32 13.37 -11.37 11.61
CA ALA A 32 13.50 -10.01 12.10
C ALA A 32 14.92 -9.48 11.85
N ALA A 33 15.95 -10.28 12.13
CA ALA A 33 17.34 -9.92 11.84
C ALA A 33 17.59 -9.66 10.34
N ASP A 34 16.99 -10.46 9.44
CA ASP A 34 17.13 -10.20 8.00
C ASP A 34 16.53 -8.85 7.62
N VAL A 35 15.34 -8.53 8.14
CA VAL A 35 14.64 -7.26 7.84
C VAL A 35 15.48 -6.06 8.27
N HIS A 36 16.10 -6.14 9.45
CA HIS A 36 17.03 -5.11 9.92
C HIS A 36 18.30 -5.01 9.07
N ALA A 37 18.79 -6.13 8.55
CA ALA A 37 19.96 -6.18 7.67
C ALA A 37 19.70 -5.71 6.22
N LEU A 38 18.44 -5.52 5.82
CA LEU A 38 18.11 -5.07 4.46
C LEU A 38 18.66 -3.67 4.17
N ARG A 39 19.31 -3.54 3.01
CA ARG A 39 19.95 -2.30 2.57
C ARG A 39 18.98 -1.37 1.85
N LYS A 40 19.26 -0.08 1.93
CA LYS A 40 18.74 0.93 1.00
C LYS A 40 19.81 1.15 -0.06
N GLU A 41 19.40 1.37 -1.30
CA GLU A 41 20.31 1.62 -2.42
C GLU A 41 20.00 2.97 -3.05
N ALA A 42 21.04 3.65 -3.54
CA ALA A 42 20.90 4.95 -4.16
C ALA A 42 20.04 4.87 -5.44
N GLY A 43 19.19 5.87 -5.67
CA GLY A 43 18.26 5.92 -6.79
C GLY A 43 16.90 5.24 -6.53
N PHE A 44 16.71 4.65 -5.35
CA PHE A 44 15.45 4.04 -4.91
C PHE A 44 14.86 4.73 -3.66
N GLU A 45 15.34 5.93 -3.32
CA GLU A 45 14.88 6.70 -2.17
C GLU A 45 13.40 7.03 -2.27
N GLY A 46 12.70 7.01 -1.14
CA GLY A 46 11.27 7.32 -1.07
C GLY A 46 10.32 6.26 -1.65
N GLN A 47 10.84 5.21 -2.30
CA GLN A 47 10.01 4.15 -2.91
C GLN A 47 9.65 3.02 -1.92
N ASN A 48 10.13 3.07 -0.67
CA ASN A 48 9.99 2.01 0.34
C ASN A 48 10.43 0.62 -0.17
N VAL A 49 11.54 0.60 -0.93
CA VAL A 49 12.18 -0.61 -1.45
C VAL A 49 13.49 -0.84 -0.73
N TYR A 50 13.75 -2.11 -0.45
CA TYR A 50 14.94 -2.58 0.24
C TYR A 50 15.60 -3.73 -0.49
N PHE A 51 16.86 -4.00 -0.19
CA PHE A 51 17.63 -4.95 -0.97
C PHE A 51 18.32 -5.98 -0.08
N HIS A 52 18.14 -7.24 -0.44
CA HIS A 52 19.00 -8.35 -0.06
C HIS A 52 19.79 -8.76 -1.30
N LEU A 53 21.12 -8.67 -1.26
CA LEU A 53 21.93 -8.69 -2.49
C LEU A 53 21.42 -7.62 -3.47
N ASN A 54 20.90 -8.02 -4.63
CA ASN A 54 20.21 -7.17 -5.61
C ASN A 54 18.71 -7.51 -5.76
N HIS A 55 18.14 -8.30 -4.86
CA HIS A 55 16.71 -8.59 -4.85
C HIS A 55 15.91 -7.44 -4.22
N PRO A 56 14.97 -6.80 -4.96
CA PRO A 56 14.11 -5.77 -4.42
C PRO A 56 13.00 -6.37 -3.54
N ILE A 57 12.92 -5.92 -2.29
CA ILE A 57 12.01 -6.40 -1.26
C ILE A 57 11.17 -5.22 -0.76
N ARG A 58 9.83 -5.39 -0.78
CA ARG A 58 8.87 -4.41 -0.25
C ARG A 58 7.85 -5.00 0.72
N PHE A 59 7.61 -6.31 0.62
CA PHE A 59 6.66 -7.04 1.47
C PHE A 59 7.39 -8.15 2.23
N VAL A 60 7.08 -8.26 3.50
CA VAL A 60 7.67 -9.24 4.42
C VAL A 60 6.58 -10.10 5.02
N ARG A 61 6.85 -11.40 5.15
CA ARG A 61 6.18 -12.29 6.08
C ARG A 61 7.15 -12.69 7.16
N LEU A 62 6.69 -12.58 8.40
CA LEU A 62 7.41 -13.01 9.59
C LEU A 62 6.46 -13.82 10.48
N VAL A 63 7.01 -14.82 11.17
CA VAL A 63 6.31 -15.63 12.17
C VAL A 63 7.12 -15.55 13.44
N GLY A 64 6.47 -15.28 14.56
CA GLY A 64 7.14 -15.17 15.85
C GLY A 64 6.16 -14.92 16.99
N VAL A 65 6.69 -14.94 18.20
CA VAL A 65 5.95 -14.76 19.44
C VAL A 65 5.82 -13.27 19.75
N VAL A 66 4.64 -12.86 20.21
CA VAL A 66 4.43 -11.51 20.73
C VAL A 66 5.15 -11.38 22.07
N VAL A 67 6.11 -10.47 22.17
CA VAL A 67 6.87 -10.24 23.42
C VAL A 67 6.48 -8.95 24.14
N ASP A 68 5.86 -8.01 23.43
CA ASP A 68 5.41 -6.74 23.99
C ASP A 68 4.26 -6.15 23.18
N ILE A 69 3.36 -5.44 23.86
CA ILE A 69 2.24 -4.72 23.27
C ILE A 69 2.17 -3.33 23.92
N ASP A 70 2.41 -2.31 23.12
CA ASP A 70 2.41 -0.91 23.56
C ASP A 70 1.42 -0.07 22.75
N GLN A 71 0.98 1.04 23.34
CA GLN A 71 0.10 2.00 22.71
C GLN A 71 0.71 3.41 22.74
N VAL A 72 0.82 4.03 21.57
CA VAL A 72 1.45 5.34 21.41
C VAL A 72 0.56 6.31 20.63
N ALA A 73 0.96 7.59 20.61
CA ALA A 73 0.27 8.66 19.90
C ALA A 73 -1.23 8.73 20.23
N ASN A 74 -1.56 8.75 21.53
CA ASN A 74 -2.92 8.81 22.06
C ASN A 74 -3.84 7.70 21.51
N GLY A 75 -3.30 6.49 21.33
CA GLY A 75 -4.08 5.34 20.84
C GLY A 75 -4.26 5.27 19.33
N LYS A 76 -3.56 6.13 18.57
CA LYS A 76 -3.53 6.05 17.11
C LYS A 76 -2.75 4.84 16.61
N TYR A 77 -1.70 4.45 17.32
CA TYR A 77 -0.87 3.30 16.97
C TYR A 77 -0.78 2.33 18.13
N THR A 78 -0.94 1.05 17.81
CA THR A 78 -0.61 -0.07 18.69
C THR A 78 0.61 -0.77 18.12
N LEU A 79 1.64 -0.89 18.93
CA LEU A 79 2.91 -1.50 18.56
C LEU A 79 2.94 -2.90 19.16
N VAL A 80 3.13 -3.90 18.31
CA VAL A 80 3.32 -5.29 18.72
C VAL A 80 4.75 -5.67 18.42
N THR A 81 5.54 -5.96 19.44
CA THR A 81 6.91 -6.43 19.26
C THR A 81 6.89 -7.95 19.08
N VAL A 82 7.48 -8.42 17.99
CA VAL A 82 7.52 -9.83 17.61
C VAL A 82 8.95 -10.34 17.65
N ASP A 83 9.17 -11.47 18.32
CA ASP A 83 10.43 -12.20 18.39
C ASP A 83 10.30 -13.53 17.65
N ASP A 84 11.22 -13.81 16.72
CA ASP A 84 11.28 -15.05 15.93
C ASP A 84 12.51 -15.90 16.26
N GLY A 85 13.23 -15.56 17.35
CA GLY A 85 14.44 -16.25 17.79
C GLY A 85 15.69 -15.90 16.98
N SER A 86 15.62 -14.98 16.03
CA SER A 86 16.76 -14.62 15.16
C SER A 86 17.72 -13.59 15.75
N SER A 87 17.74 -13.43 17.09
CA SER A 87 18.52 -12.46 17.87
C SER A 87 18.08 -10.99 17.79
N GLN A 88 17.04 -10.67 17.01
CA GLN A 88 16.46 -9.34 16.95
C GLN A 88 14.94 -9.45 16.99
N CYS A 89 14.29 -8.51 17.66
CA CYS A 89 12.84 -8.35 17.57
C CYS A 89 12.48 -7.33 16.49
N ILE A 90 11.24 -7.37 16.03
CA ILE A 90 10.70 -6.34 15.14
C ILE A 90 9.38 -5.80 15.63
N ILE A 91 9.26 -4.48 15.57
CA ILE A 91 8.00 -3.79 15.86
C ILE A 91 7.08 -3.94 14.65
N THR A 92 5.87 -4.41 14.91
CA THR A 92 4.76 -4.44 13.96
C THR A 92 3.74 -3.39 14.37
N LYS A 93 3.64 -2.34 13.56
CA LYS A 93 2.76 -1.19 13.80
C LYS A 93 1.36 -1.45 13.25
N ILE A 94 0.39 -1.41 14.14
CA ILE A 94 -1.05 -1.42 13.85
C ILE A 94 -1.54 0.03 13.86
N VAL A 95 -2.34 0.41 12.86
CA VAL A 95 -2.91 1.75 12.75
C VAL A 95 -4.40 1.69 13.06
N ARG A 96 -4.83 2.47 14.06
CA ARG A 96 -6.25 2.63 14.37
C ARG A 96 -6.93 3.42 13.25
N ARG A 97 -8.13 3.00 12.86
CA ARG A 97 -8.95 3.69 11.88
C ARG A 97 -9.53 4.96 12.50
N GLU A 98 -9.45 6.07 11.77
CA GLU A 98 -10.19 7.28 12.10
C GLU A 98 -11.61 7.12 11.52
N LEU A 99 -12.63 7.05 12.39
CA LEU A 99 -14.02 6.94 11.97
C LEU A 99 -14.52 8.32 11.53
N ALA A 100 -14.88 8.47 10.24
CA ALA A 100 -15.52 9.68 9.75
C ALA A 100 -17.01 9.72 10.13
N LYS A 101 -17.58 10.92 10.26
CA LYS A 101 -19.00 11.11 10.55
C LYS A 101 -19.83 10.58 9.37
N GLY A 102 -20.59 9.49 9.58
CA GLY A 102 -21.41 8.85 8.53
C GLY A 102 -20.88 7.52 8.00
N ASP A 103 -19.85 6.94 8.63
CA ASP A 103 -19.33 5.61 8.30
C ASP A 103 -20.31 4.51 8.77
N ASN A 104 -21.35 4.25 7.97
CA ASN A 104 -22.34 3.16 8.17
C ASN A 104 -21.80 1.83 7.63
N ALA A 105 -20.57 1.46 7.96
CA ALA A 105 -20.07 0.13 7.60
C ALA A 105 -20.65 -0.91 8.58
N ASP A 106 -21.22 -1.99 8.05
CA ASP A 106 -21.82 -3.11 8.79
C ASP A 106 -20.73 -3.94 9.52
N TYR A 107 -20.08 -3.36 10.54
CA TYR A 107 -18.92 -3.87 11.31
C TYR A 107 -17.55 -3.78 10.61
N PRO A 108 -16.98 -2.57 10.38
CA PRO A 108 -15.56 -2.46 10.10
C PRO A 108 -14.76 -2.73 11.37
N SER A 109 -13.66 -3.46 11.25
CA SER A 109 -12.63 -3.44 12.27
C SER A 109 -12.24 -1.99 12.62
N ASN A 110 -11.88 -1.75 13.88
CA ASN A 110 -11.45 -0.44 14.35
C ASN A 110 -10.01 -0.07 13.94
N THR A 111 -9.35 -0.90 13.14
CA THR A 111 -8.03 -0.67 12.58
C THR A 111 -8.08 -0.57 11.05
N THR A 112 -6.93 -0.33 10.41
CA THR A 112 -6.83 -0.38 8.94
C THR A 112 -6.82 -1.81 8.37
N ILE A 113 -7.05 -2.84 9.20
CA ILE A 113 -6.94 -4.26 8.85
C ILE A 113 -8.25 -4.96 9.24
N ASP A 114 -8.96 -5.49 8.25
CA ASP A 114 -10.35 -5.94 8.40
C ASP A 114 -10.61 -6.96 9.52
N ASN A 115 -9.64 -7.84 9.81
CA ASN A 115 -9.79 -8.91 10.81
C ASN A 115 -9.10 -8.62 12.14
N LEU A 116 -8.74 -7.37 12.44
CA LEU A 116 -7.94 -7.02 13.60
C LEU A 116 -8.59 -5.88 14.38
N ASP A 117 -9.00 -6.13 15.61
CA ASP A 117 -9.55 -5.11 16.49
C ASP A 117 -8.62 -4.84 17.68
N VAL A 118 -8.51 -3.58 18.07
CA VAL A 118 -7.79 -3.17 19.27
C VAL A 118 -8.74 -2.42 20.19
N HIS A 119 -9.11 -3.04 21.30
CA HIS A 119 -9.90 -2.40 22.35
C HIS A 119 -8.96 -1.87 23.44
N VAL A 120 -9.31 -0.74 24.04
CA VAL A 120 -8.54 -0.18 25.16
C VAL A 120 -9.42 -0.23 26.40
N VAL A 121 -9.03 -1.03 27.39
CA VAL A 121 -9.75 -1.17 28.65
C VAL A 121 -8.83 -0.70 29.76
N MET A 122 -9.24 0.31 30.52
CA MET A 122 -8.43 0.89 31.61
C MET A 122 -7.02 1.33 31.15
N GLY A 123 -6.90 1.82 29.91
CA GLY A 123 -5.63 2.25 29.33
C GLY A 123 -4.75 1.12 28.76
N ILE A 124 -5.18 -0.14 28.86
CA ILE A 124 -4.44 -1.30 28.37
C ILE A 124 -5.01 -1.74 27.01
N PRO A 125 -4.18 -1.88 25.96
CA PRO A 125 -4.63 -2.40 24.67
C PRO A 125 -4.87 -3.92 24.72
N ILE A 126 -6.01 -4.35 24.19
CA ILE A 126 -6.40 -5.75 24.01
C ILE A 126 -6.62 -5.98 22.53
N ILE A 127 -5.88 -6.93 21.96
CA ILE A 127 -5.86 -7.21 20.53
C ILE A 127 -6.70 -8.45 20.23
N PHE A 128 -7.58 -8.36 19.24
CA PHE A 128 -8.35 -9.48 18.72
C PHE A 128 -8.09 -9.66 17.23
N VAL A 129 -7.72 -10.88 16.83
CA VAL A 129 -7.63 -11.30 15.44
C VAL A 129 -8.84 -12.20 15.15
N GLY A 130 -9.85 -11.66 14.48
CA GLY A 130 -11.17 -12.27 14.42
C GLY A 130 -11.76 -12.43 15.81
N SER A 131 -12.08 -13.66 16.22
CA SER A 131 -12.57 -13.98 17.57
C SER A 131 -11.47 -14.34 18.57
N GLN A 132 -10.21 -14.44 18.13
CA GLN A 132 -9.11 -14.89 18.97
C GLN A 132 -8.37 -13.70 19.58
N ARG A 133 -8.18 -13.74 20.90
CA ARG A 133 -7.38 -12.75 21.62
C ARG A 133 -5.89 -13.01 21.39
N VAL A 134 -5.13 -11.94 21.14
CA VAL A 134 -3.67 -11.97 21.04
C VAL A 134 -3.09 -11.27 22.27
N ASP A 135 -2.31 -12.02 23.04
CA ASP A 135 -1.60 -11.53 24.23
C ASP A 135 -0.09 -11.75 24.06
N VAL A 136 0.71 -11.18 24.98
CA VAL A 136 2.12 -11.54 25.11
C VAL A 136 2.25 -13.05 25.30
N GLY A 137 3.12 -13.68 24.51
CA GLY A 137 3.28 -15.14 24.41
C GLY A 137 2.50 -15.78 23.25
N SER A 138 1.58 -15.06 22.60
CA SER A 138 0.86 -15.58 21.43
C SER A 138 1.78 -15.70 20.21
N LEU A 139 1.70 -16.83 19.50
CA LEU A 139 2.38 -17.03 18.22
C LEU A 139 1.56 -16.42 17.09
N ILE A 140 2.16 -15.52 16.31
CA ILE A 140 1.49 -14.85 15.21
C ILE A 140 2.29 -14.90 13.91
N LYS A 141 1.57 -14.91 12.80
CA LYS A 141 2.10 -14.67 11.45
C LYS A 141 1.71 -13.27 11.01
N VAL A 142 2.69 -12.41 10.81
CA VAL A 142 2.50 -11.05 10.33
C VAL A 142 2.95 -10.91 8.89
N LYS A 143 2.23 -10.08 8.14
CA LYS A 143 2.55 -9.70 6.77
C LYS A 143 2.47 -8.18 6.68
N GLY A 144 3.56 -7.54 6.27
CA GLY A 144 3.66 -6.09 6.30
C GLY A 144 4.59 -5.50 5.26
N THR A 145 4.51 -4.17 5.13
CA THR A 145 5.49 -3.36 4.40
C THR A 145 6.54 -2.83 5.36
N ILE A 146 7.78 -2.69 4.91
CA ILE A 146 8.87 -2.21 5.77
C ILE A 146 8.80 -0.68 5.84
N SER A 147 8.83 -0.12 7.05
CA SER A 147 9.04 1.31 7.29
C SER A 147 10.24 1.51 8.22
N THR A 148 10.61 2.77 8.44
CA THR A 148 11.72 3.11 9.33
C THR A 148 11.31 4.27 10.21
N PHE A 149 11.51 4.14 11.51
CA PHE A 149 11.23 5.19 12.48
C PHE A 149 12.46 5.37 13.36
N ARG A 150 12.97 6.61 13.42
CA ARG A 150 14.18 6.97 14.19
C ARG A 150 15.38 6.03 13.92
N GLY A 151 15.57 5.65 12.67
CA GLY A 151 16.66 4.78 12.23
C GLY A 151 16.42 3.28 12.41
N LEU A 152 15.37 2.86 13.12
CA LEU A 152 15.04 1.45 13.33
C LEU A 152 14.00 0.95 12.32
N ARG A 153 14.15 -0.31 11.86
CA ARG A 153 13.16 -0.95 11.00
C ARG A 153 11.95 -1.37 11.83
N GLN A 154 10.79 -1.22 11.22
CA GLN A 154 9.53 -1.73 11.74
C GLN A 154 8.64 -2.16 10.55
N LEU A 155 7.67 -3.02 10.80
CA LEU A 155 6.67 -3.42 9.83
C LEU A 155 5.41 -2.57 9.99
N GLU A 156 4.87 -2.06 8.89
CA GLU A 156 3.49 -1.60 8.84
C GLU A 156 2.61 -2.79 8.48
N LEU A 157 1.74 -3.17 9.41
CA LEU A 157 0.95 -4.39 9.28
C LEU A 157 -0.06 -4.26 8.14
N LYS A 158 -0.16 -5.33 7.34
CA LYS A 158 -1.15 -5.48 6.26
C LYS A 158 -2.05 -6.68 6.47
N ARG A 159 -1.54 -7.79 7.02
CA ARG A 159 -2.33 -8.96 7.41
C ARG A 159 -1.71 -9.62 8.64
N ILE A 160 -2.56 -10.16 9.50
CA ILE A 160 -2.18 -10.89 10.71
C ILE A 160 -3.01 -12.16 10.84
N PHE A 161 -2.38 -13.21 11.36
CA PHE A 161 -2.99 -14.49 11.64
C PHE A 161 -2.44 -14.99 12.98
N THR A 162 -3.33 -15.48 13.84
CA THR A 162 -2.96 -16.29 14.99
C THR A 162 -2.51 -17.67 14.55
N MET A 163 -1.65 -18.30 15.35
CA MET A 163 -1.14 -19.64 15.13
C MET A 163 -1.29 -20.44 16.42
N GLU A 164 -1.73 -21.69 16.30
CA GLU A 164 -2.18 -22.48 17.45
C GLU A 164 -1.06 -23.27 18.13
N ASP A 165 -0.02 -23.68 17.40
CA ASP A 165 0.97 -24.63 17.92
C ASP A 165 2.43 -24.30 17.58
N THR A 166 3.34 -24.88 18.37
CA THR A 166 4.80 -24.84 18.15
C THR A 166 5.21 -25.52 16.86
N ASN A 167 4.45 -26.50 16.37
CA ASN A 167 4.74 -27.16 15.11
C ASN A 167 4.67 -26.18 13.94
N ALA A 168 3.73 -25.24 13.96
CA ALA A 168 3.63 -24.21 12.93
C ALA A 168 4.78 -23.19 12.99
N GLU A 169 5.39 -22.96 14.15
CA GLU A 169 6.64 -22.20 14.29
C GLU A 169 7.81 -22.93 13.61
N VAL A 170 7.99 -24.22 13.88
CA VAL A 170 9.04 -25.05 13.27
C VAL A 170 8.87 -25.12 11.74
N GLN A 171 7.63 -25.26 11.27
CA GLN A 171 7.33 -25.21 9.83
C GLN A 171 7.69 -23.86 9.22
N ALA A 172 7.43 -22.76 9.92
CA ALA A 172 7.80 -21.43 9.45
C ALA A 172 9.32 -21.28 9.32
N TRP A 173 10.11 -21.82 10.27
CA TRP A 173 11.57 -21.84 10.15
C TRP A 173 12.05 -22.67 8.96
N ALA A 174 11.46 -23.84 8.72
CA ALA A 174 11.77 -24.67 7.57
C ALA A 174 11.49 -23.94 6.24
N GLU A 175 10.34 -23.25 6.14
CA GLU A 175 9.99 -22.44 4.97
C GLU A 175 10.94 -21.26 4.76
N ILE A 176 11.38 -20.58 5.83
CA ILE A 176 12.35 -19.49 5.76
C ILE A 176 13.70 -20.04 5.27
N ALA A 177 14.17 -21.15 5.84
CA ALA A 177 15.44 -21.76 5.46
C ALA A 177 15.46 -22.18 3.99
N ALA A 178 14.38 -22.84 3.52
CA ALA A 178 14.22 -23.18 2.11
C ALA A 178 14.18 -21.93 1.23
N TYR A 179 13.42 -20.90 1.61
CA TYR A 179 13.34 -19.65 0.84
C TYR A 179 14.68 -18.92 0.74
N LYS A 180 15.43 -18.86 1.84
CA LYS A 180 16.79 -18.29 1.85
C LYS A 180 17.71 -19.06 0.92
N ARG A 181 17.73 -20.38 1.03
CA ARG A 181 18.58 -21.25 0.20
C ARG A 181 18.22 -21.16 -1.28
N ASP A 182 16.93 -21.18 -1.61
CA ASP A 182 16.46 -21.37 -2.98
C ASP A 182 16.30 -20.05 -3.74
N VAL A 183 16.07 -18.92 -3.03
CA VAL A 183 15.81 -17.62 -3.66
C VAL A 183 16.84 -16.55 -3.28
N LEU A 184 17.13 -16.38 -1.99
CA LEU A 184 17.93 -15.24 -1.52
C LEU A 184 19.44 -15.50 -1.51
N SER A 185 19.87 -16.77 -1.59
CA SER A 185 21.27 -17.19 -1.52
C SER A 185 22.10 -16.71 -2.72
N SER A 186 21.44 -16.49 -3.85
CA SER A 186 22.07 -16.14 -5.13
C SER A 186 21.54 -14.80 -5.63
N PRO A 187 22.40 -13.96 -6.25
CA PRO A 187 21.96 -12.74 -6.88
C PRO A 187 20.89 -12.98 -7.94
N TRP A 188 19.93 -12.07 -8.04
CA TRP A 188 18.96 -12.04 -9.13
C TRP A 188 19.64 -11.69 -10.45
N SER A 189 19.38 -12.46 -11.49
CA SER A 189 19.87 -12.20 -12.84
C SER A 189 18.75 -12.21 -13.86
N LEU A 190 18.82 -11.31 -14.83
CA LEU A 190 17.99 -11.30 -16.02
C LEU A 190 18.88 -11.48 -17.24
N SER A 191 18.49 -12.39 -18.13
CA SER A 191 19.10 -12.55 -19.44
C SER A 191 18.77 -11.36 -20.35
N ALA A 192 19.60 -11.12 -21.36
CA ALA A 192 19.34 -10.08 -22.36
C ALA A 192 17.99 -10.29 -23.06
N ALA A 193 17.63 -11.54 -23.36
CA ALA A 193 16.36 -11.88 -23.97
C ALA A 193 15.15 -11.53 -23.09
N GLU A 194 15.24 -11.75 -21.77
CA GLU A 194 14.19 -11.35 -20.82
C GLU A 194 14.06 -9.83 -20.74
N ILE A 195 15.18 -9.11 -20.72
CA ILE A 195 15.19 -7.64 -20.72
C ILE A 195 14.53 -7.10 -21.99
N ASP A 196 14.92 -7.60 -23.16
CA ASP A 196 14.36 -7.17 -24.44
C ASP A 196 12.86 -7.47 -24.53
N ALA A 197 12.43 -8.65 -24.09
CA ALA A 197 11.01 -9.01 -24.06
C ALA A 197 10.20 -8.08 -23.15
N MET A 198 10.72 -7.74 -21.97
CA MET A 198 10.08 -6.78 -21.06
C MET A 198 10.02 -5.39 -21.65
N ASP A 199 11.12 -4.90 -22.24
CA ASP A 199 11.16 -3.57 -22.86
C ASP A 199 10.17 -3.49 -24.04
N GLN A 200 10.02 -4.55 -24.84
CA GLN A 200 9.01 -4.63 -25.88
C GLN A 200 7.58 -4.62 -25.31
N LYS A 201 7.35 -5.36 -24.23
CA LYS A 201 6.05 -5.39 -23.54
C LYS A 201 5.68 -4.00 -23.01
N LEU A 202 6.60 -3.33 -22.31
CA LEU A 202 6.41 -1.98 -21.77
C LEU A 202 6.08 -0.98 -22.89
N ARG A 203 6.85 -0.98 -23.99
CA ARG A 203 6.57 -0.12 -25.16
C ARG A 203 5.18 -0.38 -25.75
N ARG A 204 4.72 -1.63 -25.77
CA ARG A 204 3.39 -2.00 -26.26
C ARG A 204 2.28 -1.50 -25.32
N GLU A 205 2.49 -1.60 -24.02
CA GLU A 205 1.55 -1.12 -22.99
C GLU A 205 1.45 0.41 -23.01
N GLU A 206 2.58 1.13 -23.06
CA GLU A 206 2.60 2.60 -23.19
C GLU A 206 1.84 3.08 -24.42
N ARG A 207 2.05 2.44 -25.59
CA ARG A 207 1.31 2.76 -26.82
C ARG A 207 -0.20 2.52 -26.64
N ARG A 208 -0.59 1.43 -25.97
CA ARG A 208 -2.00 1.13 -25.69
C ARG A 208 -2.61 2.17 -24.76
N GLU A 209 -1.92 2.56 -23.70
CA GLU A 209 -2.38 3.58 -22.76
C GLU A 209 -2.50 4.95 -23.40
N GLN A 210 -1.50 5.37 -24.19
CA GLN A 210 -1.57 6.62 -24.95
C GLN A 210 -2.77 6.63 -25.91
N SER A 211 -3.04 5.51 -26.59
CA SER A 211 -4.21 5.40 -27.46
C SER A 211 -5.54 5.50 -26.69
N ARG A 212 -5.63 4.88 -25.51
CA ARG A 212 -6.80 4.92 -24.62
C ARG A 212 -7.00 6.33 -24.05
N ALA A 213 -5.94 6.98 -23.61
CA ALA A 213 -5.96 8.35 -23.11
C ALA A 213 -6.42 9.33 -24.20
N LYS A 214 -5.90 9.20 -25.43
CA LYS A 214 -6.34 10.02 -26.57
C LYS A 214 -7.83 9.82 -26.85
N LYS A 215 -8.29 8.57 -26.98
CA LYS A 215 -9.73 8.27 -27.18
C LYS A 215 -10.61 8.84 -26.07
N LYS A 216 -10.17 8.75 -24.81
CA LYS A 216 -10.90 9.31 -23.65
C LYS A 216 -10.96 10.84 -23.73
N ARG A 217 -9.86 11.52 -24.09
CA ARG A 217 -9.83 12.97 -24.29
C ARG A 217 -10.78 13.40 -25.41
N ASP A 218 -10.72 12.72 -26.56
CA ASP A 218 -11.58 13.01 -27.71
C ASP A 218 -13.07 12.80 -27.37
N TYR A 219 -13.39 11.71 -26.65
CA TYR A 219 -14.74 11.44 -26.17
C TYR A 219 -15.24 12.52 -25.21
N ASN A 220 -14.43 12.88 -24.20
CA ASN A 220 -14.77 13.91 -23.23
C ASN A 220 -15.00 15.27 -23.90
N ALA A 221 -14.13 15.67 -24.83
CA ALA A 221 -14.27 16.92 -25.58
C ALA A 221 -15.56 16.96 -26.40
N LYS A 222 -15.92 15.86 -27.08
CA LYS A 222 -17.20 15.74 -27.79
C LYS A 222 -18.39 15.84 -26.84
N HIS A 223 -18.31 15.20 -25.68
CA HIS A 223 -19.38 15.23 -24.68
C HIS A 223 -19.56 16.63 -24.06
N GLU A 224 -18.47 17.32 -23.80
CA GLU A 224 -18.45 18.70 -23.31
C GLU A 224 -19.02 19.67 -24.35
N GLN A 225 -18.62 19.55 -25.62
CA GLN A 225 -19.18 20.36 -26.70
C GLN A 225 -20.69 20.13 -26.87
N LYS A 226 -21.16 18.87 -26.77
CA LYS A 226 -22.61 18.57 -26.78
C LYS A 226 -23.34 19.20 -25.60
N ARG A 227 -22.79 19.11 -24.39
CA ARG A 227 -23.35 19.77 -23.20
C ARG A 227 -23.43 21.28 -23.37
N ARG A 228 -22.36 21.91 -23.87
CA ARG A 228 -22.32 23.36 -24.11
C ARG A 228 -23.38 23.80 -25.11
N ARG A 229 -23.50 23.10 -26.24
CA ARG A 229 -24.56 23.37 -27.24
C ARG A 229 -25.97 23.19 -26.67
N HIS A 230 -26.18 22.20 -25.79
CA HIS A 230 -27.47 21.99 -25.14
C HIS A 230 -27.80 23.13 -24.17
N LEU A 231 -26.82 23.57 -23.37
CA LEU A 231 -26.96 24.72 -22.46
C LEU A 231 -27.21 26.03 -23.21
N GLU A 232 -26.43 26.30 -24.28
CA GLU A 232 -26.62 27.48 -25.15
C GLU A 232 -28.04 27.51 -25.74
N LYS A 233 -28.55 26.37 -26.24
CA LYS A 233 -29.93 26.26 -26.74
C LYS A 233 -30.97 26.48 -25.64
N TYR A 234 -30.74 25.94 -24.45
CA TYR A 234 -31.63 26.11 -23.32
C TYR A 234 -31.69 27.57 -22.87
N GLU A 235 -30.55 28.25 -22.74
CA GLU A 235 -30.50 29.68 -22.42
C GLU A 235 -31.15 30.54 -23.50
N ALA A 236 -30.89 30.27 -24.78
CA ALA A 236 -31.52 31.01 -25.88
C ALA A 236 -33.05 30.88 -25.85
N LYS A 237 -33.56 29.68 -25.52
CA LYS A 237 -35.00 29.46 -25.32
C LYS A 237 -35.52 30.25 -24.12
N ARG A 238 -34.82 30.22 -22.98
CA ARG A 238 -35.17 30.99 -21.78
C ARG A 238 -35.24 32.50 -22.08
N LEU A 239 -34.25 33.05 -22.76
CA LEU A 239 -34.19 34.47 -23.12
C LEU A 239 -35.31 34.88 -24.09
N ALA A 240 -35.68 34.01 -25.03
CA ALA A 240 -36.79 34.25 -25.96
C ALA A 240 -38.14 34.25 -25.24
N GLU A 241 -38.34 33.31 -24.30
CA GLU A 241 -39.51 33.27 -23.42
C GLU A 241 -39.58 34.54 -22.56
N GLU A 242 -38.47 34.93 -21.92
CA GLU A 242 -38.36 36.17 -21.13
C GLU A 242 -38.70 37.42 -21.95
N LYS A 243 -38.15 37.56 -23.16
CA LYS A 243 -38.51 38.66 -24.08
C LYS A 243 -39.99 38.67 -24.44
N LYS A 244 -40.58 37.49 -24.66
CA LYS A 244 -42.01 37.37 -24.97
C LYS A 244 -42.87 37.79 -23.77
N PHE A 245 -42.51 37.39 -22.56
CA PHE A 245 -43.21 37.81 -21.35
C PHE A 245 -43.04 39.31 -21.06
N ASN A 246 -41.89 39.89 -21.40
CA ASN A 246 -41.61 41.31 -21.21
C ASN A 246 -42.17 42.24 -22.30
N ALA A 247 -42.57 41.72 -23.47
CA ALA A 247 -43.08 42.53 -24.59
C ALA A 247 -44.42 43.24 -24.30
N GLY A 248 -45.14 42.85 -23.25
CA GLY A 248 -46.35 43.52 -22.76
C GLY A 248 -46.15 44.22 -21.40
N ALA A 249 -44.92 44.32 -20.92
CA ALA A 249 -44.63 44.91 -19.61
C ALA A 249 -44.58 46.44 -19.68
N LEU A 250 -45.12 47.12 -18.66
CA LEU A 250 -45.11 48.58 -18.54
C LEU A 250 -43.68 49.11 -18.40
N GLU A 251 -43.40 50.28 -18.98
CA GLU A 251 -42.09 50.92 -18.92
C GLU A 251 -41.67 51.15 -17.45
N GLY A 252 -40.55 50.54 -17.02
CA GLY A 252 -40.07 50.59 -15.63
C GLY A 252 -40.31 49.33 -14.77
N SER A 253 -41.01 48.30 -15.28
CA SER A 253 -41.25 47.04 -14.55
C SER A 253 -39.99 46.26 -14.17
N ASN A 254 -38.88 46.52 -14.86
CA ASN A 254 -37.59 45.86 -14.65
C ASN A 254 -36.90 46.28 -13.33
N ASN A 255 -37.38 47.36 -12.69
CA ASN A 255 -36.90 47.84 -11.38
C ASN A 255 -37.67 47.27 -10.19
N ILE A 256 -38.66 46.40 -10.43
CA ILE A 256 -39.41 45.75 -9.35
C ILE A 256 -38.58 44.54 -8.89
N LEU A 257 -38.00 44.62 -7.70
CA LEU A 257 -37.33 43.49 -7.06
C LEU A 257 -38.32 42.31 -6.97
N ALA A 258 -37.90 41.15 -7.48
CA ALA A 258 -38.65 39.93 -7.28
C ALA A 258 -38.77 39.66 -5.76
N PRO A 259 -39.93 39.20 -5.25
CA PRO A 259 -40.18 39.11 -3.81
C PRO A 259 -39.38 38.03 -3.07
N TRP A 260 -38.39 37.42 -3.73
CA TRP A 260 -37.48 36.40 -3.19
C TRP A 260 -35.99 36.76 -3.36
N ASN A 261 -35.68 38.03 -3.66
CA ASN A 261 -34.36 38.61 -3.38
C ASN A 261 -34.33 39.22 -1.98
#